data_AF-A0A150NB88-F1
#
_entry.id   AF-A0A150NB88-F1
#
_cell.length_a   1.000
_cell.length_b   1.000
_cell.length_c   1.000
_cell.angle_alpha   90.00
_cell.angle_beta   90.00
_cell.angle_gamma   90.00
#
_symmetry.space_group_name_H-M   'P 1'
#
loop_
_entity.id
_entity.type
_entity.pdbx_description
1 polymer ?
#
loop_
_entity_poly.entity_id
_entity_poly.type
_entity_poly.pdbx_seq_one_letter_code
_entity_poly.pdbx_strand_id
1 'polypeptide(L)'
;MLLNHAGIRVDKMTLAKQIKKNPTPYQVRNGQVFYGHPNEGFVGDMYTLSKPGYGVYHKPIKQLAERYLPNQIVDLTGQSFENIYTYLAKGTPVWVITNTTFRPLPPSAFREWQTPQGPIKITYREHAVLITGYDEQYIYFNDPLTAVKNQKAPKQDFIDAWVQMGRQAITYHR
;
A
#
# COMPACT_ATOMS: atom_id res chain seq x y z
N MET A 1 -6.56 -1.87 10.30
CA MET A 1 -5.54 -1.91 11.38
C MET A 1 -5.13 -0.51 11.82
N LEU A 2 -4.61 0.35 10.92
CA LEU A 2 -4.24 1.74 11.24
C LEU A 2 -5.38 2.51 11.94
N LEU A 3 -6.59 2.51 11.37
CA LEU A 3 -7.77 3.17 11.95
C LEU A 3 -8.16 2.61 13.34
N ASN A 4 -8.11 1.30 13.53
CA ASN A 4 -8.38 0.69 14.84
C ASN A 4 -7.35 1.13 15.90
N HIS A 5 -6.08 1.29 15.52
CA HIS A 5 -5.07 1.82 16.41
C HIS A 5 -5.34 3.29 16.80
N ALA A 6 -5.98 4.06 15.92
CA ALA A 6 -6.47 5.41 16.20
C ALA A 6 -7.80 5.45 17.00
N GLY A 7 -8.30 4.30 17.46
CA GLY A 7 -9.56 4.22 18.21
C GLY A 7 -10.84 4.14 17.37
N ILE A 8 -10.72 4.17 16.03
CA ILE A 8 -11.87 4.03 15.13
C ILE A 8 -12.21 2.55 14.95
N ARG A 9 -13.41 2.15 15.37
CA ARG A 9 -13.90 0.78 15.18
C ARG A 9 -14.47 0.60 13.77
N VAL A 10 -13.69 0.02 12.86
CA VAL A 10 -14.13 -0.32 11.51
C VAL A 10 -13.48 -1.62 11.02
N ASP A 11 -14.25 -2.44 10.31
CA ASP A 11 -13.77 -3.70 9.74
C ASP A 11 -13.34 -3.55 8.26
N LYS A 12 -12.55 -4.52 7.79
CA LYS A 12 -12.01 -4.52 6.43
C LYS A 12 -13.08 -4.63 5.33
N MET A 13 -14.21 -5.28 5.60
CA MET A 13 -15.29 -5.43 4.61
C MET A 13 -16.02 -4.11 4.40
N THR A 14 -16.19 -3.33 5.47
CA THR A 14 -16.70 -1.96 5.39
C THR A 14 -15.75 -1.09 4.57
N LEU A 15 -14.44 -1.12 4.84
CA LEU A 15 -13.45 -0.35 4.08
C LEU A 15 -13.39 -0.77 2.59
N ALA A 16 -13.45 -2.07 2.31
CA ALA A 16 -13.47 -2.63 0.95
C ALA A 16 -14.67 -2.16 0.10
N LYS A 17 -15.83 -1.94 0.75
CA LYS A 17 -17.01 -1.39 0.07
C LYS A 17 -16.88 0.10 -0.22
N GLN A 18 -16.16 0.83 0.62
CA GLN A 18 -16.13 2.28 0.59
C GLN A 18 -14.93 2.90 -0.12
N ILE A 19 -13.85 2.13 -0.34
CA ILE A 19 -12.71 2.59 -1.13
C ILE A 19 -13.16 2.94 -2.55
N LYS A 20 -12.68 4.07 -3.07
CA LYS A 20 -12.92 4.48 -4.46
C LYS A 20 -12.41 3.38 -5.39
N LYS A 21 -13.23 2.95 -6.35
CA LYS A 21 -12.84 1.99 -7.39
C LYS A 21 -12.46 2.72 -8.66
N ASN A 22 -11.46 2.21 -9.37
CA ASN A 22 -11.14 2.66 -10.71
C ASN A 22 -12.06 1.95 -11.73
N PRO A 23 -12.78 2.68 -12.59
CA PRO A 23 -13.76 2.09 -13.50
C PRO A 23 -13.15 1.57 -14.82
N THR A 24 -11.86 1.82 -15.08
CA THR A 24 -11.23 1.45 -16.35
C THR A 24 -11.24 -0.06 -16.52
N PRO A 25 -11.83 -0.61 -17.61
CA PRO A 25 -11.86 -2.04 -17.84
C PRO A 25 -10.48 -2.59 -18.21
N TYR A 26 -10.22 -3.85 -17.86
CA TYR A 26 -9.01 -4.55 -18.30
C TYR A 26 -9.09 -4.88 -19.79
N GLN A 27 -8.10 -4.47 -20.56
CA GLN A 27 -8.00 -4.78 -22.00
C GLN A 27 -6.56 -5.13 -22.38
N VAL A 28 -6.41 -6.00 -23.39
CA VAL A 28 -5.12 -6.27 -24.02
C VAL A 28 -5.24 -5.89 -25.50
N ARG A 29 -4.38 -4.98 -25.96
CA ARG A 29 -4.32 -4.54 -27.37
C ARG A 29 -2.89 -4.61 -27.85
N ASN A 30 -2.64 -5.30 -28.95
CA ASN A 30 -1.30 -5.46 -29.55
C ASN A 30 -0.22 -5.89 -28.52
N GLY A 31 -0.57 -6.81 -27.61
CA GLY A 31 0.32 -7.28 -26.55
C GLY A 31 0.53 -6.34 -25.37
N GLN A 32 -0.07 -5.14 -25.37
CA GLN A 32 -0.01 -4.18 -24.26
C GLN A 32 -1.28 -4.25 -23.40
N VAL A 33 -1.09 -4.17 -22.09
CA VAL A 33 -2.21 -4.11 -21.13
C VAL A 33 -2.66 -2.66 -20.97
N PHE A 34 -3.95 -2.44 -21.13
CA PHE A 34 -4.63 -1.18 -20.83
C PHE A 34 -5.52 -1.39 -19.61
N TYR A 35 -5.26 -0.64 -18.54
CA TYR A 35 -6.04 -0.78 -17.31
C TYR A 35 -6.04 0.49 -16.45
N GLY A 36 -6.63 0.39 -15.25
CA GLY A 36 -6.74 1.50 -14.32
C GLY A 36 -5.42 1.86 -13.66
N HIS A 37 -5.27 3.14 -13.33
CA HIS A 37 -4.16 3.62 -12.51
C HIS A 37 -4.53 3.49 -11.01
N PRO A 38 -3.70 2.85 -10.15
CA PRO A 38 -4.01 2.60 -8.73
C PRO A 38 -4.09 3.87 -7.87
N ASN A 39 -3.48 4.97 -8.30
CA ASN A 39 -3.71 6.30 -7.69
C ASN A 39 -5.11 6.89 -7.95
N GLU A 40 -5.88 6.37 -8.90
CA GLU A 40 -7.22 6.86 -9.23
C GLU A 40 -8.35 6.09 -8.54
N GLY A 41 -8.03 4.94 -7.93
CA GLY A 41 -8.96 4.06 -7.23
C GLY A 41 -8.43 2.62 -7.23
N PHE A 42 -9.09 1.74 -6.48
CA PHE A 42 -8.80 0.30 -6.52
C PHE A 42 -9.05 -0.25 -7.91
N VAL A 43 -8.04 -0.88 -8.50
CA VAL A 43 -8.06 -1.39 -9.87
C VAL A 43 -8.47 -2.86 -9.87
N GLY A 44 -9.64 -3.13 -10.44
CA GLY A 44 -10.17 -4.48 -10.65
C GLY A 44 -10.95 -5.08 -9.49
N ASP A 45 -10.97 -6.41 -9.42
CA ASP A 45 -11.73 -7.15 -8.43
C ASP A 45 -10.91 -7.41 -7.16
N MET A 46 -11.48 -7.06 -6.01
CA MET A 46 -10.87 -7.22 -4.68
C MET A 46 -11.28 -8.52 -3.99
N TYR A 47 -12.34 -9.17 -4.48
CA TYR A 47 -13.04 -10.25 -3.80
C TYR A 47 -12.72 -11.62 -4.38
N THR A 48 -12.26 -11.70 -5.63
CA THR A 48 -11.90 -12.96 -6.28
C THR A 48 -10.66 -12.84 -7.14
N LEU A 49 -9.85 -13.90 -7.15
CA LEU A 49 -8.71 -14.07 -8.06
C LEU A 49 -9.13 -14.52 -9.47
N SER A 50 -10.41 -14.89 -9.66
CA SER A 50 -10.94 -15.35 -10.95
C SER A 50 -11.21 -14.20 -11.94
N LYS A 51 -11.10 -12.94 -11.48
CA LYS A 51 -11.28 -11.73 -12.28
C LYS A 51 -10.01 -10.89 -12.21
N PRO A 52 -9.70 -10.09 -13.25
CA PRO A 52 -8.57 -9.17 -13.19
C PRO A 52 -8.68 -8.23 -11.98
N GLY A 53 -7.59 -8.15 -11.23
CA GLY A 53 -7.47 -7.38 -10.00
C GLY A 53 -6.02 -6.97 -9.78
N TYR A 54 -5.83 -5.87 -9.08
CA TYR A 54 -4.50 -5.40 -8.70
C TYR A 54 -4.50 -4.87 -7.28
N GLY A 55 -4.88 -3.61 -7.09
CA GLY A 55 -4.70 -2.93 -5.83
C GLY A 55 -5.02 -1.46 -5.94
N VAL A 56 -4.63 -0.72 -4.91
CA VAL A 56 -4.87 0.71 -4.76
C VAL A 56 -3.65 1.34 -4.10
N TYR A 57 -3.27 2.53 -4.55
CA TYR A 57 -2.10 3.25 -4.03
C TYR A 57 -2.49 4.26 -2.96
N HIS A 58 -1.51 5.04 -2.49
CA HIS A 58 -1.66 5.93 -1.35
C HIS A 58 -2.81 6.96 -1.51
N LYS A 59 -3.07 7.53 -2.70
CA LYS A 59 -4.05 8.63 -2.83
C LYS A 59 -5.48 8.22 -2.45
N PRO A 60 -6.07 7.14 -2.99
CA PRO A 60 -7.43 6.75 -2.59
C PRO A 60 -7.48 6.21 -1.16
N ILE A 61 -6.38 5.62 -0.66
CA ILE A 61 -6.26 5.19 0.74
C ILE A 61 -6.31 6.39 1.69
N LYS A 62 -5.56 7.45 1.39
CA LYS A 62 -5.62 8.72 2.14
C LYS A 62 -7.04 9.27 2.14
N GLN A 63 -7.66 9.39 0.96
CA GLN A 63 -9.04 9.88 0.82
C GLN A 63 -10.03 9.08 1.66
N LEU A 64 -9.90 7.75 1.68
CA LEU A 64 -10.73 6.89 2.52
C LEU A 64 -10.49 7.17 4.01
N ALA A 65 -9.22 7.21 4.43
CA ALA A 65 -8.82 7.39 5.83
C ALA A 65 -9.28 8.76 6.39
N GLU A 66 -9.23 9.83 5.59
CA GLU A 66 -9.67 11.18 5.98
C GLU A 66 -11.16 11.25 6.35
N ARG A 67 -12.00 10.36 5.80
CA ARG A 67 -13.42 10.28 6.18
C ARG A 67 -13.62 9.74 7.59
N TYR A 68 -12.63 9.03 8.13
CA TYR A 68 -12.65 8.45 9.47
C TYR A 68 -11.86 9.27 10.49
N LEU A 69 -10.83 9.97 10.05
CA LEU A 69 -9.94 10.80 10.88
C LEU A 69 -9.70 12.15 10.19
N PRO A 70 -10.70 13.04 10.14
CA PRO A 70 -10.62 14.28 9.38
C PRO A 70 -9.49 15.16 9.90
N ASN A 71 -8.63 15.64 8.98
CA ASN A 71 -7.49 16.52 9.27
C ASN A 71 -6.41 15.89 10.16
N GLN A 72 -6.48 14.58 10.41
CA GLN A 72 -5.49 13.85 11.19
C GLN A 72 -4.62 12.94 10.33
N ILE A 73 -5.05 12.60 9.10
CA ILE A 73 -4.28 11.71 8.23
C ILE A 73 -3.07 12.44 7.66
N VAL A 74 -1.94 11.75 7.68
CA VAL A 74 -0.67 12.22 7.10
C VAL A 74 -0.28 11.29 5.97
N ASP A 75 -0.05 11.89 4.80
CA ASP A 75 0.54 11.21 3.67
C ASP A 75 2.05 11.48 3.64
N LEU A 76 2.82 10.46 4.02
CA LEU A 76 4.28 10.50 4.01
C LEU A 76 4.86 10.07 2.67
N THR A 77 4.02 9.91 1.63
CA THR A 77 4.49 9.42 0.33
C THR A 77 5.55 10.32 -0.27
N GLY A 78 6.66 9.71 -0.69
CA GLY A 78 7.82 10.41 -1.26
C GLY A 78 8.83 10.94 -0.25
N GLN A 79 8.50 10.95 1.06
CA GLN A 79 9.41 11.37 2.11
C GLN A 79 10.52 10.32 2.36
N SER A 80 11.50 10.65 3.21
CA SER A 80 12.51 9.71 3.68
C SER A 80 11.93 8.71 4.70
N PHE A 81 12.56 7.54 4.82
CA PHE A 81 12.17 6.55 5.84
C PHE A 81 12.40 7.07 7.27
N GLU A 82 13.28 8.07 7.47
CA GLU A 82 13.44 8.75 8.75
C GLU A 82 12.13 9.33 9.28
N ASN A 83 11.28 9.88 8.40
CA ASN A 83 9.97 10.36 8.81
C ASN A 83 9.10 9.23 9.36
N ILE A 84 9.17 8.04 8.77
CA ILE A 84 8.46 6.85 9.29
C ILE A 84 8.95 6.53 10.71
N TYR A 85 10.27 6.54 10.97
CA TYR A 85 10.80 6.30 12.32
C TYR A 85 10.26 7.29 13.35
N THR A 86 10.05 8.57 13.00
CA THR A 86 9.51 9.55 13.94
C THR A 86 8.10 9.22 14.43
N TYR A 87 7.24 8.62 13.58
CA TYR A 87 5.91 8.19 13.99
C TYR A 87 5.97 6.90 14.80
N LEU A 88 6.80 5.94 14.37
CA LEU A 88 6.99 4.69 15.08
C LEU A 88 7.53 4.91 16.50
N ALA A 89 8.48 5.83 16.67
CA ALA A 89 9.02 6.21 17.98
C ALA A 89 7.96 6.82 18.92
N LYS A 90 6.92 7.43 18.37
CA LYS A 90 5.76 7.96 19.12
C LYS A 90 4.66 6.90 19.34
N GLY A 91 4.91 5.65 18.94
CA GLY A 91 3.94 4.57 19.01
C GLY A 91 2.79 4.71 18.01
N THR A 92 3.00 5.42 16.89
CA THR A 92 2.01 5.53 15.81
C THR A 92 2.46 4.67 14.64
N PRO A 93 1.69 3.63 14.26
CA PRO A 93 2.06 2.74 13.16
C PRO A 93 1.88 3.44 11.80
N VAL A 94 2.52 2.88 10.76
CA VAL A 94 2.52 3.46 9.40
C VAL A 94 2.11 2.40 8.38
N TRP A 95 1.05 2.66 7.63
CA TRP A 95 0.65 1.81 6.51
C TRP A 95 1.51 2.12 5.29
N VAL A 96 2.03 1.11 4.60
CA VAL A 96 2.92 1.29 3.43
C VAL A 96 2.58 0.34 2.29
N ILE A 97 2.91 0.73 1.06
CA ILE A 97 3.02 -0.19 -0.08
C ILE A 97 4.46 -0.70 -0.20
N THR A 98 4.60 -2.00 -0.37
CA THR A 98 5.85 -2.73 -0.60
C THR A 98 5.55 -3.90 -1.55
N ASN A 99 6.33 -4.97 -1.49
CA ASN A 99 6.05 -6.21 -2.20
C ASN A 99 6.08 -7.43 -1.26
N THR A 100 5.48 -8.54 -1.69
CA THR A 100 5.34 -9.78 -0.90
C THR A 100 6.65 -10.45 -0.47
N THR A 101 7.80 -10.05 -1.02
CA THR A 101 9.11 -10.60 -0.62
C THR A 101 9.87 -9.74 0.38
N PHE A 102 9.38 -8.52 0.63
CA PHE A 102 9.98 -7.52 1.53
C PHE A 102 11.46 -7.20 1.24
N ARG A 103 11.86 -7.37 -0.02
CA ARG A 103 13.19 -7.02 -0.57
C ARG A 103 13.06 -6.53 -2.01
N PRO A 104 14.09 -5.91 -2.60
CA PRO A 104 14.07 -5.47 -3.98
C PRO A 104 13.76 -6.62 -4.95
N LEU A 105 12.88 -6.34 -5.91
CA LEU A 105 12.54 -7.26 -6.98
C LEU A 105 13.39 -6.98 -8.23
N PRO A 106 13.71 -8.01 -9.04
CA PRO A 106 14.38 -7.80 -10.32
C PRO A 106 13.46 -7.05 -11.31
N PRO A 107 14.01 -6.33 -12.30
CA PRO A 107 13.21 -5.62 -13.31
C PRO A 107 12.21 -6.52 -14.05
N SER A 108 12.52 -7.81 -14.23
CA SER A 108 11.64 -8.80 -14.85
C SER A 108 10.37 -9.10 -14.07
N ALA A 109 10.30 -8.73 -12.78
CA ALA A 109 9.09 -8.86 -11.96
C ALA A 109 8.09 -7.71 -12.21
N PHE A 110 8.46 -6.70 -12.99
CA PHE A 110 7.62 -5.55 -13.33
C PHE A 110 7.07 -5.66 -14.73
N ARG A 111 5.90 -5.06 -14.94
CA ARG A 111 5.24 -4.93 -16.24
C ARG A 111 4.73 -3.51 -16.40
N GLU A 112 4.71 -3.02 -17.62
CA GLU A 112 4.13 -1.72 -17.92
C GLU A 112 2.66 -1.88 -18.34
N TRP A 113 1.81 -1.03 -17.78
CA TRP A 113 0.44 -0.84 -18.22
C TRP A 113 0.28 0.53 -18.82
N GLN A 114 -0.53 0.62 -19.87
CA GLN A 114 -1.06 1.88 -20.35
C GLN A 114 -2.31 2.23 -19.54
N THR A 115 -2.37 3.43 -18.98
CA THR A 115 -3.54 3.92 -18.24
C THR A 115 -4.02 5.24 -18.82
N PRO A 116 -5.25 5.70 -18.51
CA PRO A 116 -5.70 7.03 -18.92
C PRO A 116 -4.81 8.17 -18.41
N GLN A 117 -4.01 7.95 -17.37
CA GLN A 117 -3.06 8.91 -16.78
C GLN A 117 -1.64 8.78 -17.35
N GLY A 118 -1.43 7.90 -18.33
CA GLY A 118 -0.12 7.56 -18.89
C GLY A 118 0.38 6.18 -18.45
N PRO A 119 1.56 5.77 -18.94
CA PRO A 119 2.14 4.48 -18.62
C PRO A 119 2.56 4.39 -17.14
N ILE A 120 2.39 3.22 -16.54
CA ILE A 120 2.84 2.91 -15.18
C ILE A 120 3.49 1.53 -15.14
N LYS A 121 4.57 1.40 -14.36
CA LYS A 121 5.15 0.11 -14.01
C LYS A 121 4.48 -0.46 -12.76
N ILE A 122 3.99 -1.68 -12.86
CA ILE A 122 3.36 -2.43 -11.77
C ILE A 122 4.08 -3.75 -11.55
N THR A 123 3.83 -4.38 -10.41
CA THR A 123 4.20 -5.77 -10.16
C THR A 123 3.05 -6.48 -9.46
N TYR A 124 2.69 -7.69 -9.91
CA TYR A 124 1.69 -8.51 -9.22
C TYR A 124 2.17 -9.04 -7.86
N ARG A 125 3.39 -8.67 -7.45
CA ARG A 125 3.89 -8.84 -6.08
C ARG A 125 3.59 -7.64 -5.18
N GLU A 126 2.89 -6.61 -5.68
CA GLU A 126 2.43 -5.47 -4.88
C GLU A 126 1.75 -5.97 -3.60
N HIS A 127 2.07 -5.32 -2.50
CA HIS A 127 1.54 -5.69 -1.20
C HIS A 127 1.50 -4.48 -0.26
N ALA A 128 0.60 -4.52 0.71
CA ALA A 128 0.45 -3.48 1.72
C ALA A 128 0.51 -4.04 3.13
N VAL A 129 1.32 -3.42 4.00
CA VAL A 129 1.49 -3.84 5.40
C VAL A 129 1.40 -2.64 6.35
N LEU A 130 1.21 -2.93 7.63
CA LEU A 130 1.26 -1.92 8.69
C LEU A 130 2.56 -2.06 9.47
N ILE A 131 3.49 -1.13 9.32
CA ILE A 131 4.71 -1.07 10.12
C ILE A 131 4.35 -0.70 11.56
N THR A 132 4.84 -1.49 12.51
CA THR A 132 4.55 -1.36 13.94
C THR A 132 5.79 -1.07 14.78
N GLY A 133 6.98 -1.24 14.24
CA GLY A 133 8.22 -0.92 14.94
C GLY A 133 9.48 -1.20 14.13
N TYR A 134 10.63 -0.97 14.74
CA TYR A 134 11.94 -1.23 14.18
C TYR A 134 12.96 -1.44 15.30
N ASP A 135 14.04 -2.13 15.01
CA ASP A 135 15.26 -2.14 15.82
C ASP A 135 16.47 -1.86 14.92
N GLU A 136 17.71 -2.12 15.34
CA GLU A 136 18.90 -1.90 14.53
C GLU A 136 18.90 -2.70 13.21
N GLN A 137 18.36 -3.92 13.22
CA GLN A 137 18.49 -4.91 12.14
C GLN A 137 17.19 -5.14 11.35
N TYR A 138 16.03 -4.86 11.93
CA TYR A 138 14.73 -5.29 11.40
C TYR A 138 13.68 -4.18 11.39
N ILE A 139 12.77 -4.28 10.43
CA ILE A 139 11.46 -3.61 10.45
C ILE A 139 10.41 -4.63 10.90
N TYR A 140 9.55 -4.24 11.84
CA TYR A 140 8.43 -5.04 12.33
C TYR A 140 7.10 -4.54 11.75
N PHE A 141 6.25 -5.45 11.30
CA PHE A 141 5.00 -5.11 10.64
C PHE A 141 3.91 -6.19 10.83
N ASN A 142 2.66 -5.79 10.64
CA ASN A 142 1.52 -6.69 10.53
C ASN A 142 1.16 -6.87 9.06
N ASP A 143 1.21 -8.11 8.59
CA ASP A 143 0.86 -8.51 7.24
C ASP A 143 -0.58 -9.06 7.19
N PRO A 144 -1.50 -8.46 6.41
CA PRO A 144 -2.88 -8.92 6.31
C PRO A 144 -3.06 -10.30 5.67
N LEU A 145 -2.04 -10.87 5.01
CA LEU A 145 -2.07 -12.24 4.45
C LEU A 145 -1.77 -13.31 5.49
N THR A 146 -1.36 -12.94 6.70
CA THR A 146 -0.98 -13.87 7.76
C THR A 146 -1.71 -13.57 9.05
N ALA A 147 -1.76 -14.54 9.96
CA ALA A 147 -2.23 -14.32 11.33
C ALA A 147 -1.09 -13.91 12.30
N VAL A 148 0.13 -13.72 11.80
CA VAL A 148 1.31 -13.46 12.63
C VAL A 148 1.43 -11.98 12.92
N LYS A 149 1.39 -11.63 14.21
CA LYS A 149 1.59 -10.26 14.68
C LYS A 149 3.08 -9.92 14.69
N ASN A 150 3.42 -8.70 14.25
CA ASN A 150 4.78 -8.16 14.26
C ASN A 150 5.80 -9.11 13.59
N GLN A 151 5.46 -9.57 12.38
CA GLN A 151 6.46 -10.18 11.49
C GLN A 151 7.60 -9.21 11.24
N LYS A 152 8.75 -9.73 10.83
CA LYS A 152 9.94 -8.92 10.60
C LYS A 152 10.63 -9.26 9.29
N ALA A 153 11.27 -8.25 8.71
CA ALA A 153 12.15 -8.38 7.55
C ALA A 153 13.44 -7.59 7.80
N PRO A 154 14.58 -7.99 7.19
CA PRO A 154 15.82 -7.23 7.28
C PRO A 154 15.57 -5.77 6.91
N LYS A 155 16.09 -4.86 7.72
CA LYS A 155 15.75 -3.44 7.64
C LYS A 155 16.03 -2.86 6.27
N GLN A 156 17.24 -3.05 5.76
CA GLN A 156 17.66 -2.47 4.49
C GLN A 156 16.84 -3.02 3.33
N ASP A 157 16.65 -4.33 3.27
CA ASP A 157 15.81 -4.99 2.26
C ASP A 157 14.39 -4.42 2.23
N PHE A 158 13.78 -4.24 3.42
CA PHE A 158 12.44 -3.69 3.53
C PHE A 158 12.36 -2.24 3.03
N ILE A 159 13.34 -1.41 3.42
CA ILE A 159 13.41 -0.01 3.00
C ILE A 159 13.58 0.07 1.48
N ASP A 160 14.48 -0.73 0.90
CA ASP A 160 14.73 -0.71 -0.54
C ASP A 160 13.52 -1.22 -1.34
N ALA A 161 12.81 -2.23 -0.82
CA ALA A 161 11.54 -2.68 -1.39
C ALA A 161 10.47 -1.57 -1.36
N TRP A 162 10.35 -0.85 -0.25
CA TRP A 162 9.42 0.27 -0.12
C TRP A 162 9.79 1.44 -1.05
N VAL A 163 11.09 1.76 -1.19
CA VAL A 163 11.58 2.76 -2.13
C VAL A 163 11.25 2.34 -3.57
N GLN A 164 11.50 1.08 -3.93
CA GLN A 164 11.19 0.53 -5.25
C GLN A 164 9.70 0.63 -5.60
N MET A 165 8.82 0.53 -4.60
CA MET A 165 7.37 0.64 -4.74
C MET A 165 6.83 2.08 -4.65
N GLY A 166 7.71 3.09 -4.71
CA GLY A 166 7.34 4.50 -4.81
C GLY A 166 7.21 5.22 -3.47
N ARG A 167 7.84 4.72 -2.40
CA ARG A 167 7.89 5.37 -1.08
C ARG A 167 6.52 5.71 -0.51
N GLN A 168 5.52 4.86 -0.72
CA GLN A 168 4.13 5.14 -0.36
C GLN A 168 3.88 4.85 1.11
N ALA A 169 3.35 5.82 1.85
CA ALA A 169 3.14 5.68 3.29
C ALA A 169 2.01 6.58 3.81
N ILE A 170 1.11 6.03 4.63
CA ILE A 170 0.00 6.72 5.28
C ILE A 170 0.05 6.47 6.79
N THR A 171 -0.08 7.53 7.57
CA THR A 171 -0.20 7.47 9.04
C THR A 171 -1.17 8.55 9.52
N TYR A 172 -1.20 8.86 10.81
CA TYR A 172 -2.03 9.91 11.37
C TYR A 172 -1.34 10.64 12.53
N HIS A 173 -1.77 11.85 12.82
CA HIS A 173 -1.41 12.59 14.03
C HIS A 173 -2.43 12.30 15.14
N ARG A 174 -1.96 12.32 16.38
CA ARG A 174 -2.83 12.32 17.57
C ARG A 174 -3.20 13.75 17.93
#